data_AF-V6TZY9-F1
#
_entry.id   AF-V6TZY9-F1
#
_cell.length_a   1.000
_cell.length_b   1.000
_cell.length_c   1.000
_cell.angle_alpha   90.00
_cell.angle_beta   90.00
_cell.angle_gamma   90.00
#
_symmetry.space_group_name_H-M   'P 1'
#
loop_
_entity.id
_entity.type
_entity.pdbx_description
1 polymer ?
#
loop_
_entity_poly.entity_id
_entity_poly.type
_entity_poly.pdbx_seq_one_letter_code
_entity_poly.pdbx_strand_id
1 'polypeptide(L)'
;VLRKSAMMPLCRGDMDTVRALIPLQKGKKMARDTYINGLRISSGTALMMAAAHGQVEVVKLLLNREAGMQDEDGYTALMSAIINNDLECAGLLAKREGHMKTTCKWNGYPPGSTALSIAERRGHREIADALSK
;
A
#
# COMPACT_ATOMS: atom_id res chain seq x y z
N VAL A 1 -22.55 -4.67 -20.17
CA VAL A 1 -21.48 -5.59 -19.71
C VAL A 1 -20.35 -4.78 -19.09
N LEU A 2 -20.50 -4.32 -17.84
CA LEU A 2 -19.49 -3.51 -17.13
C LEU A 2 -18.42 -4.39 -16.46
N ARG A 3 -17.89 -5.37 -17.20
CA ARG A 3 -16.70 -6.13 -16.80
C ARG A 3 -15.46 -5.43 -17.33
N LYS A 4 -15.13 -4.27 -16.76
CA LYS A 4 -13.75 -3.76 -16.81
C LYS A 4 -13.30 -3.55 -15.38
N SER A 5 -12.88 -4.67 -14.79
CA SER A 5 -12.24 -4.80 -13.49
C SER A 5 -10.83 -4.20 -13.49
N ALA A 6 -10.68 -3.02 -14.10
CA ALA A 6 -9.47 -2.22 -14.03
C ALA A 6 -9.69 -1.22 -12.89
N MET A 7 -9.15 -1.53 -11.72
CA MET A 7 -8.97 -0.53 -10.67
C MET A 7 -8.26 0.67 -11.33
N MET A 8 -8.95 1.80 -11.43
CA MET A 8 -8.37 3.01 -12.05
C MET A 8 -7.17 3.41 -11.18
N PRO A 9 -5.99 3.70 -11.77
CA PRO A 9 -4.94 4.36 -11.00
C PRO A 9 -5.56 5.66 -10.47
N LEU A 10 -5.53 5.86 -9.15
CA LEU A 10 -6.05 7.06 -8.45
C LEU A 10 -5.33 8.35 -8.89
N CYS A 11 -4.52 8.27 -9.95
CA CYS A 11 -3.71 9.28 -10.57
C CYS A 11 -4.57 10.13 -11.52
N ARG A 12 -5.43 11.00 -10.97
CA ARG A 12 -5.79 12.32 -11.50
C ARG A 12 -6.97 12.91 -10.72
N GLY A 13 -6.64 13.62 -9.64
CA GLY A 13 -7.26 14.89 -9.25
C GLY A 13 -8.70 14.92 -8.72
N ASP A 14 -9.54 13.91 -8.93
CA ASP A 14 -10.95 14.01 -8.55
C ASP A 14 -11.30 13.09 -7.37
N MET A 15 -11.17 13.66 -6.18
CA MET A 15 -11.52 13.03 -4.91
C MET A 15 -12.99 12.62 -4.82
N ASP A 16 -13.88 13.23 -5.61
CA ASP A 16 -15.28 12.87 -5.65
C ASP A 16 -15.49 11.58 -6.45
N THR A 17 -14.74 11.38 -7.55
CA THR A 17 -14.64 10.04 -8.17
C THR A 17 -14.05 9.02 -7.21
N VAL A 18 -13.01 9.35 -6.45
CA VAL A 18 -12.45 8.40 -5.45
C VAL A 18 -13.52 8.02 -4.44
N ARG A 19 -14.22 9.00 -3.85
CA ARG A 19 -15.32 8.75 -2.90
C ARG A 19 -16.45 7.93 -3.49
N ALA A 20 -16.84 8.21 -4.74
CA ALA A 20 -17.90 7.46 -5.42
C ALA A 20 -17.51 6.01 -5.72
N LEU A 21 -16.21 5.73 -5.91
CA LEU A 21 -15.70 4.40 -6.26
C LEU A 21 -15.32 3.55 -5.04
N ILE A 22 -15.05 4.13 -3.87
CA ILE A 22 -14.72 3.40 -2.63
C ILE A 22 -15.70 2.24 -2.32
N PRO A 23 -17.03 2.41 -2.40
CA PRO A 23 -17.96 1.31 -2.14
C PRO A 23 -17.81 0.14 -3.14
N LEU A 24 -17.40 0.43 -4.38
CA LEU A 24 -17.26 -0.55 -5.46
C LEU A 24 -15.93 -1.30 -5.43
N GLN A 25 -14.95 -0.78 -4.69
CA GLN A 25 -13.59 -1.32 -4.58
C GLN A 25 -13.43 -2.35 -3.46
N LYS A 26 -14.42 -2.49 -2.56
CA LYS A 26 -14.36 -3.34 -1.36
C LYS A 26 -13.75 -4.73 -1.65
N GLY A 27 -12.51 -4.92 -1.22
CA GLY A 27 -11.79 -6.21 -1.30
C GLY A 27 -11.41 -6.66 -2.71
N LYS A 28 -11.53 -5.79 -3.72
CA LYS A 28 -11.15 -6.12 -5.09
C LYS A 28 -9.66 -5.91 -5.27
N LYS A 29 -8.96 -7.01 -5.56
CA LYS A 29 -7.58 -6.99 -6.03
C LYS A 29 -7.51 -6.56 -7.49
N MET A 30 -6.45 -5.87 -7.86
CA MET A 30 -6.21 -5.48 -9.25
C MET A 30 -5.97 -6.73 -10.10
N ALA A 31 -6.46 -6.73 -11.33
CA ALA A 31 -6.28 -7.85 -12.25
C ALA A 31 -4.89 -7.90 -12.91
N ARG A 32 -4.05 -6.87 -12.70
CA ARG A 32 -2.74 -6.73 -13.34
C ARG A 32 -1.71 -6.24 -12.34
N ASP A 33 -0.48 -6.69 -12.54
CA ASP A 33 0.69 -6.19 -11.85
C ASP A 33 0.95 -4.74 -12.25
N THR A 34 1.29 -3.90 -11.27
CA THR A 34 1.71 -2.52 -11.50
C THR A 34 3.05 -2.26 -10.86
N TYR A 35 3.88 -1.45 -11.50
CA TYR A 35 5.20 -1.07 -10.99
C TYR A 35 5.18 0.41 -10.59
N ILE A 36 5.35 0.69 -9.29
CA ILE A 36 5.36 2.05 -8.73
C ILE A 36 6.59 2.20 -7.84
N ASN A 37 7.40 3.25 -8.05
CA ASN A 37 8.60 3.52 -7.26
C ASN A 37 9.56 2.32 -7.15
N GLY A 38 9.61 1.52 -8.22
CA GLY A 38 10.38 0.28 -8.30
C GLY A 38 9.68 -0.95 -7.70
N LEU A 39 8.64 -0.79 -6.86
CA LEU A 39 7.86 -1.89 -6.29
C LEU A 39 6.91 -2.49 -7.31
N ARG A 40 6.91 -3.83 -7.41
CA ARG A 40 5.84 -4.57 -8.08
C ARG A 40 4.70 -4.78 -7.08
N ILE A 41 3.52 -4.31 -7.45
CA ILE A 41 2.26 -4.57 -6.73
C ILE A 41 1.48 -5.56 -7.58
N SER A 42 1.48 -6.83 -7.18
CA SER A 42 0.82 -7.93 -7.89
C SER A 42 -0.51 -8.27 -7.23
N SER A 43 -1.63 -8.10 -7.94
CA SER A 43 -2.95 -8.32 -7.32
C SER A 43 -3.20 -7.43 -6.08
N GLY A 44 -2.68 -6.19 -6.12
CA GLY A 44 -2.79 -5.26 -4.99
C GLY A 44 -4.16 -4.60 -4.86
N THR A 45 -4.33 -3.82 -3.79
CA THR A 45 -5.58 -3.11 -3.48
C THR A 45 -5.49 -1.62 -3.78
N ALA A 46 -6.62 -0.91 -3.71
CA ALA A 46 -6.65 0.53 -3.90
C ALA A 46 -5.83 1.26 -2.82
N LEU A 47 -5.85 0.74 -1.58
CA LEU A 47 -5.07 1.28 -0.47
C LEU A 47 -3.56 1.16 -0.72
N MET A 48 -3.08 0.05 -1.28
CA MET A 48 -1.66 -0.11 -1.64
C MET A 48 -1.23 0.89 -2.70
N MET A 49 -2.06 1.11 -3.71
CA MET A 49 -1.82 2.10 -4.75
C MET A 49 -1.82 3.53 -4.19
N ALA A 50 -2.79 3.87 -3.34
CA ALA A 50 -2.87 5.16 -2.68
C ALA A 50 -1.61 5.44 -1.83
N ALA A 51 -1.17 4.45 -1.05
CA ALA A 51 0.04 4.54 -0.24
C ALA A 51 1.31 4.66 -1.10
N ALA A 52 1.39 3.92 -2.21
CA ALA A 52 2.51 4.02 -3.16
C ALA A 52 2.62 5.40 -3.82
N HIS A 53 1.49 6.10 -3.98
CA HIS A 53 1.41 7.46 -4.54
C HIS A 53 1.41 8.57 -3.48
N GLY A 54 1.46 8.24 -2.18
CA GLY A 54 1.40 9.21 -1.09
C GLY A 54 0.06 9.96 -0.96
N GLN A 55 -1.04 9.33 -1.36
CA GLN A 55 -2.37 9.92 -1.31
C GLN A 55 -3.01 9.75 0.07
N VAL A 56 -2.55 10.52 1.05
CA VAL A 56 -2.96 10.46 2.46
C VAL A 56 -4.48 10.44 2.65
N GLU A 57 -5.21 11.34 1.97
CA GLU A 57 -6.67 11.41 2.12
C GLU A 57 -7.38 10.15 1.62
N VAL A 58 -6.87 9.54 0.55
CA VAL A 58 -7.42 8.28 0.04
C VAL A 58 -7.04 7.12 0.98
N VAL A 59 -5.84 7.14 1.54
CA VAL A 59 -5.41 6.19 2.58
C VAL A 59 -6.34 6.24 3.78
N LYS A 60 -6.68 7.42 4.31
CA LYS A 60 -7.62 7.59 5.43
C LYS A 60 -8.99 6.98 5.12
N LEU A 61 -9.50 7.21 3.91
CA LEU A 61 -10.82 6.72 3.50
C LEU A 61 -10.86 5.19 3.33
N LEU A 62 -9.77 4.60 2.82
CA LEU A 62 -9.67 3.16 2.56
C LEU A 62 -9.15 2.35 3.77
N LEU A 63 -8.55 3.00 4.77
CA LEU A 63 -7.95 2.36 5.95
C LEU A 63 -8.91 1.39 6.63
N ASN A 64 -10.15 1.80 6.88
CA ASN A 64 -11.13 0.96 7.58
C ASN A 64 -11.68 -0.21 6.74
N ARG A 65 -11.32 -0.28 5.45
CA ARG A 65 -11.86 -1.27 4.50
C ARG A 65 -10.82 -2.26 4.00
N GLU A 66 -9.61 -1.79 3.75
CA GLU A 66 -8.57 -2.56 3.08
C GLU A 66 -7.28 -2.70 3.91
N ALA A 67 -7.20 -2.06 5.09
CA ALA A 67 -6.03 -2.23 5.94
C ALA A 67 -5.89 -3.70 6.35
N GLY A 68 -4.65 -4.19 6.30
CA GLY A 68 -4.35 -5.59 6.58
C GLY A 68 -4.48 -6.52 5.37
N MET A 69 -4.82 -6.00 4.18
CA MET A 69 -4.76 -6.79 2.96
C MET A 69 -3.32 -6.89 2.45
N GLN A 70 -3.02 -8.02 1.82
CA GLN A 70 -1.74 -8.27 1.13
C GLN A 70 -1.97 -8.54 -0.35
N ASP A 71 -1.01 -8.10 -1.15
CA ASP A 71 -0.89 -8.47 -2.55
C ASP A 71 -0.41 -9.94 -2.67
N GLU A 72 -0.20 -10.46 -3.88
CA GLU A 72 0.24 -11.85 -4.07
C GLU A 72 1.67 -12.12 -3.56
N ASP A 73 2.47 -11.06 -3.48
CA ASP A 73 3.85 -11.07 -2.98
C ASP A 73 3.93 -10.85 -1.45
N GLY A 74 2.79 -10.66 -0.79
CA GLY A 74 2.71 -10.39 0.64
C GLY A 74 2.99 -8.93 1.01
N TYR A 75 3.02 -8.01 0.03
CA TYR A 75 3.19 -6.58 0.29
C TYR A 75 1.90 -5.96 0.80
N THR A 76 2.06 -5.05 1.75
CA THR A 76 0.97 -4.26 2.31
C THR A 76 1.03 -2.80 1.85
N ALA A 77 0.00 -2.03 2.17
CA ALA A 77 -0.01 -0.60 1.88
C ALA A 77 1.09 0.14 2.68
N LEU A 78 1.35 -0.26 3.92
CA LEU A 78 2.43 0.30 4.75
C LEU A 78 3.80 0.12 4.09
N MET A 79 4.09 -1.06 3.56
CA MET A 79 5.35 -1.31 2.85
C MET A 79 5.47 -0.42 1.61
N SER A 80 4.36 -0.17 0.92
CA SER A 80 4.30 0.73 -0.23
C SER A 80 4.57 2.19 0.17
N ALA A 81 3.98 2.67 1.28
CA ALA A 81 4.25 4.00 1.83
C ALA A 81 5.72 4.18 2.24
N ILE A 82 6.31 3.16 2.87
CA ILE A 82 7.73 3.17 3.26
C ILE A 82 8.61 3.26 2.01
N ILE A 83 8.29 2.54 0.94
CA ILE A 83 9.05 2.58 -0.32
C ILE A 83 8.99 3.98 -0.95
N ASN A 84 7.87 4.69 -0.80
CA ASN A 84 7.71 6.09 -1.21
C ASN A 84 8.32 7.10 -0.21
N ASN A 85 8.86 6.64 0.92
CA ASN A 85 9.32 7.49 2.03
C ASN A 85 8.23 8.47 2.55
N ASP A 86 6.98 8.03 2.60
CA ASP A 86 5.86 8.83 3.07
C ASP A 86 5.56 8.52 4.55
N LEU A 87 6.02 9.41 5.44
CA LEU A 87 5.84 9.30 6.89
C LEU A 87 4.36 9.40 7.31
N GLU A 88 3.57 10.23 6.65
CA GLU A 88 2.17 10.45 7.04
C GLU A 88 1.32 9.22 6.71
N CYS A 89 1.46 8.68 5.48
CA CYS A 89 0.82 7.42 5.12
C CYS A 89 1.31 6.26 6.00
N ALA A 90 2.62 6.19 6.26
CA ALA A 90 3.20 5.15 7.09
C ALA A 90 2.65 5.19 8.53
N GLY A 91 2.52 6.38 9.14
CA GLY A 91 1.98 6.54 10.49
C GLY A 91 0.52 6.11 10.61
N LEU A 92 -0.30 6.37 9.59
CA LEU A 92 -1.70 5.93 9.55
C LEU A 92 -1.83 4.40 9.47
N LEU A 93 -0.95 3.76 8.70
CA LEU A 93 -0.99 2.33 8.41
C LEU A 93 -0.26 1.49 9.47
N ALA A 94 0.73 2.05 10.17
CA ALA A 94 1.55 1.39 11.18
C ALA A 94 0.74 0.59 12.20
N LYS A 95 -0.32 1.19 12.74
CA LYS A 95 -1.17 0.59 13.78
C LYS A 95 -1.90 -0.67 13.32
N ARG A 96 -2.18 -0.80 12.01
CA ARG A 96 -2.94 -1.91 11.44
C ARG A 96 -2.02 -2.95 10.81
N GLU A 97 -0.93 -2.52 10.18
CA GLU A 97 -0.11 -3.37 9.32
C GLU A 97 1.33 -3.59 9.82
N GLY A 98 1.74 -2.96 10.93
CA GLY A 98 3.13 -2.96 11.40
C GLY A 98 3.73 -4.34 11.68
N HIS A 99 2.90 -5.33 12.04
CA HIS A 99 3.32 -6.71 12.34
C HIS A 99 3.26 -7.65 11.12
N MET A 100 2.79 -7.16 9.97
CA MET A 100 2.63 -7.97 8.77
C MET A 100 3.98 -8.21 8.08
N LYS A 101 4.06 -9.30 7.33
CA LYS A 101 5.29 -9.82 6.75
C LYS A 101 5.12 -10.17 5.29
N THR A 102 6.14 -9.89 4.48
CA THR A 102 6.17 -10.34 3.07
C THR A 102 6.17 -11.86 2.97
N THR A 103 5.62 -12.39 1.88
CA THR A 103 5.60 -13.84 1.63
C THR A 103 6.65 -14.24 0.59
N CYS A 104 7.07 -13.31 -0.28
CA CYS A 104 8.07 -13.57 -1.30
C CYS A 104 9.36 -12.75 -1.11
N LYS A 105 10.39 -13.14 -1.86
CA LYS A 105 11.65 -12.40 -1.97
C LYS A 105 11.49 -11.34 -3.05
N TRP A 106 11.81 -10.10 -2.73
CA TRP A 106 11.81 -9.01 -3.71
C TRP A 106 12.96 -8.05 -3.43
N ASN A 107 13.63 -7.55 -4.48
CA ASN A 107 14.69 -6.53 -4.40
C ASN A 107 15.70 -6.73 -3.24
N GLY A 108 16.11 -7.98 -3.01
CA GLY A 108 17.02 -8.38 -1.94
C GLY A 108 16.40 -8.57 -0.55
N TYR A 109 15.15 -8.20 -0.32
CA TYR A 109 14.41 -8.47 0.92
C TYR A 109 14.01 -9.95 0.98
N PRO A 110 14.38 -10.69 2.04
CA PRO A 110 13.94 -12.06 2.21
C PRO A 110 12.43 -12.12 2.47
N PRO A 111 11.78 -13.27 2.19
CA PRO A 111 10.45 -13.55 2.73
C PRO A 111 10.42 -13.36 4.24
N GLY A 112 9.29 -12.92 4.78
CA GLY A 112 9.14 -12.65 6.20
C GLY A 112 9.58 -11.25 6.64
N SER A 113 9.99 -10.38 5.69
CA SER A 113 10.39 -9.00 6.01
C SER A 113 9.19 -8.20 6.50
N THR A 114 9.36 -7.50 7.62
CA THR A 114 8.36 -6.55 8.16
C THR A 114 8.55 -5.16 7.55
N ALA A 115 7.54 -4.31 7.71
CA ALA A 115 7.60 -2.90 7.35
C ALA A 115 8.83 -2.20 7.97
N LEU A 116 9.13 -2.46 9.25
CA LEU A 116 10.32 -1.93 9.94
C LEU A 116 11.62 -2.36 9.25
N SER A 117 11.78 -3.65 8.92
CA SER A 117 12.99 -4.14 8.26
C SER A 117 13.22 -3.52 6.87
N ILE A 118 12.14 -3.14 6.18
CA ILE A 118 12.20 -2.44 4.89
C ILE A 118 12.65 -0.98 5.10
N ALA A 119 12.10 -0.30 6.11
CA ALA A 119 12.47 1.08 6.45
C ALA A 119 13.95 1.18 6.86
N GLU A 120 14.43 0.26 7.70
CA GLU A 120 15.83 0.21 8.16
C GLU A 120 16.80 0.00 6.99
N ARG A 121 16.52 -0.95 6.10
CA ARG A 121 17.39 -1.24 4.96
C ARG A 121 17.44 -0.09 3.95
N ARG A 122 16.35 0.65 3.80
CA ARG A 122 16.31 1.86 2.95
C ARG A 122 16.92 3.09 3.62
N GLY A 123 17.20 3.05 4.92
CA GLY A 123 17.71 4.19 5.67
C GLY A 123 16.66 5.24 6.01
N HIS A 124 15.36 4.89 5.96
CA HIS A 124 14.25 5.80 6.29
C HIS A 124 14.10 5.91 7.82
N ARG A 125 15.07 6.55 8.48
CA ARG A 125 15.19 6.63 9.94
C ARG A 125 13.93 7.15 10.62
N GLU A 126 13.34 8.23 10.12
CA GLU A 126 12.13 8.82 10.71
C GLU A 126 10.95 7.85 10.72
N ILE A 127 10.77 7.08 9.65
CA ILE A 127 9.71 6.08 9.55
C ILE A 127 10.02 4.86 10.42
N ALA A 128 11.29 4.42 10.45
CA ALA A 128 11.72 3.34 11.33
C ALA A 128 11.49 3.69 12.80
N ASP A 129 11.82 4.91 13.21
CA ASP A 129 11.58 5.43 14.56
C ASP A 129 10.08 5.54 14.87
N ALA A 130 9.26 5.88 13.87
CA ALA A 130 7.80 5.91 14.02
C ALA A 130 7.19 4.50 14.16
N LEU A 131 7.80 3.49 13.55
CA LEU A 131 7.37 2.09 13.59
C LEU A 131 7.90 1.30 14.80
N SER A 132 9.00 1.77 15.41
CA SER A 132 9.64 1.16 16.58
C SER A 132 8.93 1.50 17.91
N LYS A 133 8.04 2.50 17.90
CA LYS A 133 7.26 2.97 19.05
C LYS A 133 5.94 2.22 19.19
#